data_AF-A0A7V8XTU7-F1
#
_entry.id   AF-A0A7V8XTU7-F1
#
_cell.length_a   1.000
_cell.length_b   1.000
_cell.length_c   1.000
_cell.angle_alpha   90.00
_cell.angle_beta   90.00
_cell.angle_gamma   90.00
#
_symmetry.space_group_name_H-M   'P 1'
#
loop_
_entity.id
_entity.type
_entity.pdbx_description
1 polymer ?
#
loop_
_entity_poly.entity_id
_entity_poly.type
_entity_poly.pdbx_seq_one_letter_code
_entity_poly.pdbx_strand_id
1 'polypeptide(L)'
;MSITPSSSGEIRALIASLSSSDEVRRESAVARLAIMGPRAVDRLVKSYGEADRDTRLTILRVAETIGDARSLPMSLSALGEGGDLAVAAATTLRALLDAPVESVATRALDALIATALDSSTERRVRMAAFEALQDMPVGIRDRVGEALRSDADPGIQASAAETPRDAAAADAVWQDAIGGRLPEDPATLREAVRLRAPAAPLITLQKLVDAVRSRQGESTTRTRIDAWRQVRGALHQALALRGSRVAVYDLRETFADATDPLPAAFLAAAHVVGDETCLEPIAAAWTAGGGANDQSRWRHQLGAAYDAIVKREKISPRSAALKRVTTRFPEAAEALNTTSRTRPRPKTRGRT
;
A
#
# COMPACT_ATOMS: atom_id res chain seq x y z
N MET A 1 -9.12 0.78 39.01
CA MET A 1 -9.76 -0.36 38.31
C MET A 1 -9.91 0.01 36.84
N SER A 2 -9.07 -0.53 35.96
CA SER A 2 -9.20 -0.34 34.51
C SER A 2 -10.13 -1.42 33.96
N ILE A 3 -11.31 -1.01 33.48
CA ILE A 3 -12.23 -1.92 32.78
C ILE A 3 -11.66 -2.12 31.37
N THR A 4 -11.04 -3.27 31.13
CA THR A 4 -10.67 -3.68 29.76
C THR A 4 -11.96 -3.80 28.96
N PRO A 5 -12.14 -3.06 27.84
CA PRO A 5 -13.32 -3.21 27.02
C PRO A 5 -13.43 -4.66 26.52
N SER A 6 -14.65 -5.19 26.45
CA SER A 6 -14.88 -6.48 25.80
C SER A 6 -14.37 -6.43 24.36
N SER A 7 -13.89 -7.55 23.80
CA SER A 7 -13.47 -7.64 22.39
C SER A 7 -14.52 -7.08 21.42
N SER A 8 -15.79 -7.26 21.78
CA SER A 8 -16.95 -6.61 21.17
C SER A 8 -16.92 -5.08 21.28
N GLY A 9 -16.74 -4.50 22.47
CA GLY A 9 -16.61 -3.06 22.62
C GLY A 9 -15.44 -2.48 21.83
N GLU A 10 -14.32 -3.19 21.80
CA GLU A 10 -13.10 -2.79 21.09
C GLU A 10 -13.31 -2.74 19.57
N ILE A 11 -13.87 -3.79 18.96
CA ILE A 11 -14.16 -3.81 17.51
C ILE A 11 -15.08 -2.64 17.12
N ARG A 12 -16.11 -2.32 17.93
CA ARG A 12 -16.99 -1.17 17.63
C ARG A 12 -16.24 0.15 17.67
N ALA A 13 -15.38 0.34 18.67
CA ALA A 13 -14.62 1.57 18.81
C ALA A 13 -13.62 1.75 17.66
N LEU A 14 -13.02 0.65 17.18
CA LEU A 14 -12.14 0.67 16.01
C LEU A 14 -12.93 0.96 14.73
N ILE A 15 -14.09 0.33 14.51
CA ILE A 15 -14.94 0.61 13.35
C ILE A 15 -15.39 2.09 13.34
N ALA A 16 -15.80 2.63 14.48
CA ALA A 16 -16.13 4.05 14.60
C ALA A 16 -14.93 4.97 14.32
N SER A 17 -13.71 4.49 14.52
CA SER A 17 -12.49 5.24 14.22
C SER A 17 -12.13 5.22 12.74
N LEU A 18 -12.79 4.38 11.91
CA LEU A 18 -12.57 4.37 10.45
C LEU A 18 -13.06 5.65 9.76
N SER A 19 -14.06 6.33 10.32
CA SER A 19 -14.55 7.62 9.83
C SER A 19 -13.78 8.81 10.44
N SER A 20 -12.71 8.56 11.22
CA SER A 20 -11.98 9.64 11.87
C SER A 20 -11.26 10.53 10.86
N SER A 21 -11.37 11.84 11.04
CA SER A 21 -10.57 12.83 10.32
C SER A 21 -9.10 12.89 10.78
N ASP A 22 -8.78 12.18 11.87
CA ASP A 22 -7.43 11.88 12.31
C ASP A 22 -6.94 10.63 11.57
N GLU A 23 -5.96 10.83 10.70
CA GLU A 23 -5.40 9.78 9.85
C GLU A 23 -4.65 8.71 10.65
N VAL A 24 -3.92 9.08 11.71
CA VAL A 24 -3.22 8.13 12.57
C VAL A 24 -4.22 7.22 13.25
N ARG A 25 -5.31 7.82 13.77
CA ARG A 25 -6.37 7.08 14.42
C ARG A 25 -7.07 6.13 13.44
N ARG A 26 -7.34 6.59 12.22
CA ARG A 26 -7.97 5.79 11.16
C ARG A 26 -7.08 4.62 10.73
N GLU A 27 -5.81 4.84 10.44
CA GLU A 27 -4.91 3.75 10.05
C GLU A 27 -4.62 2.78 11.21
N SER A 28 -4.51 3.27 12.44
CA SER A 28 -4.40 2.39 13.61
C SER A 28 -5.62 1.48 13.75
N ALA A 29 -6.82 2.01 13.47
CA ALA A 29 -8.03 1.21 13.45
C ALA A 29 -8.01 0.17 12.33
N VAL A 30 -7.61 0.54 11.11
CA VAL A 30 -7.44 -0.39 9.98
C VAL A 30 -6.51 -1.53 10.35
N ALA A 31 -5.30 -1.22 10.86
CA ALA A 31 -4.31 -2.22 11.22
C ALA A 31 -4.80 -3.15 12.34
N ARG A 32 -5.42 -2.60 13.39
CA ARG A 32 -5.94 -3.40 14.52
C ARG A 32 -7.11 -4.29 14.10
N LEU A 33 -8.01 -3.81 13.25
CA LEU A 33 -9.10 -4.62 12.71
C LEU A 33 -8.57 -5.75 11.82
N ALA A 34 -7.56 -5.48 10.98
CA ALA A 34 -6.88 -6.50 10.21
C ALA A 34 -6.25 -7.59 11.10
N ILE A 35 -5.59 -7.20 12.20
CA ILE A 35 -5.02 -8.14 13.19
C ILE A 35 -6.12 -8.98 13.86
N MET A 36 -7.26 -8.38 14.20
CA MET A 36 -8.41 -9.12 14.74
C MET A 36 -9.02 -10.10 13.73
N GLY A 37 -8.79 -9.85 12.43
CA GLY A 37 -9.09 -10.76 11.35
C GLY A 37 -10.59 -11.09 11.23
N PRO A 38 -10.94 -12.36 10.95
CA PRO A 38 -12.31 -12.84 10.80
C PRO A 38 -13.31 -12.32 11.86
N ARG A 39 -12.87 -12.13 13.10
CA ARG A 39 -13.76 -11.72 14.22
C ARG A 39 -14.40 -10.34 14.04
N ALA A 40 -13.81 -9.48 13.20
CA ALA A 40 -14.32 -8.14 12.93
C ALA A 40 -15.35 -8.09 11.77
N VAL A 41 -15.42 -9.13 10.94
CA VAL A 41 -16.04 -9.06 9.60
C VAL A 41 -17.54 -8.83 9.66
N ASP A 42 -18.27 -9.56 10.51
CA ASP A 42 -19.73 -9.40 10.63
C ASP A 42 -20.13 -7.96 10.98
N ARG A 43 -19.26 -7.26 11.73
CA ARG A 43 -19.49 -5.87 12.12
C ARG A 43 -19.07 -4.89 11.07
N LEU A 44 -17.98 -5.17 10.35
CA LEU A 44 -17.60 -4.39 9.17
C LEU A 44 -18.74 -4.42 8.14
N VAL A 45 -19.29 -5.60 7.86
CA VAL A 45 -20.43 -5.79 6.95
C VAL A 45 -21.65 -5.01 7.44
N LYS A 46 -21.98 -5.10 8.73
CA LYS A 46 -23.10 -4.32 9.29
C LYS A 46 -22.88 -2.81 9.15
N SER A 47 -21.71 -2.31 9.55
CA SER A 47 -21.41 -0.88 9.52
C SER A 47 -21.29 -0.32 8.11
N TYR A 48 -20.95 -1.15 7.12
CA TYR A 48 -20.86 -0.72 5.72
C TYR A 48 -22.19 -0.16 5.19
N GLY A 49 -23.32 -0.78 5.56
CA GLY A 49 -24.65 -0.35 5.10
C GLY A 49 -25.11 1.00 5.66
N GLU A 50 -24.51 1.44 6.79
CA GLU A 50 -24.86 2.67 7.49
C GLU A 50 -23.84 3.81 7.24
N ALA A 51 -22.71 3.48 6.60
CA ALA A 51 -21.55 4.36 6.49
C ALA A 51 -21.61 5.29 5.27
N ASP A 52 -20.94 6.45 5.39
CA ASP A 52 -20.68 7.31 4.24
C ASP A 52 -19.67 6.68 3.25
N ARG A 53 -19.53 7.28 2.07
CA ARG A 53 -18.72 6.75 0.97
C ARG A 53 -17.25 6.52 1.36
N ASP A 54 -16.63 7.46 2.08
CA ASP A 54 -15.22 7.39 2.47
C ASP A 54 -14.98 6.30 3.52
N THR A 55 -15.90 6.19 4.48
CA THR A 55 -15.88 5.14 5.50
C THR A 55 -16.09 3.77 4.85
N ARG A 56 -16.98 3.66 3.86
CA ARG A 56 -17.21 2.43 3.08
C ARG A 56 -15.97 1.99 2.31
N LEU A 57 -15.23 2.91 1.68
CA LEU A 57 -13.93 2.61 1.06
C LEU A 57 -12.92 2.07 2.08
N THR A 58 -12.86 2.68 3.26
CA THR A 58 -11.96 2.23 4.33
C THR A 58 -12.36 0.84 4.85
N ILE A 59 -13.66 0.55 4.97
CA ILE A 59 -14.17 -0.78 5.35
C ILE A 59 -13.77 -1.83 4.30
N LEU A 60 -13.91 -1.54 3.01
CA LEU A 60 -13.49 -2.46 1.93
C LEU A 60 -12.00 -2.76 2.01
N ARG A 61 -11.17 -1.75 2.29
CA ARG A 61 -9.72 -1.93 2.47
C ARG A 61 -9.36 -2.83 3.66
N VAL A 62 -10.09 -2.71 4.76
CA VAL A 62 -9.96 -3.64 5.89
C VAL A 62 -10.39 -5.05 5.47
N ALA A 63 -11.52 -5.18 4.77
CA ALA A 63 -12.03 -6.46 4.30
C ALA A 63 -11.07 -7.16 3.32
N GLU A 64 -10.45 -6.43 2.39
CA GLU A 64 -9.39 -6.93 1.50
C GLU A 64 -8.23 -7.50 2.31
N THR A 65 -7.81 -6.80 3.37
CA THR A 65 -6.70 -7.24 4.21
C THR A 65 -7.04 -8.50 5.00
N ILE A 66 -8.31 -8.66 5.40
CA ILE A 66 -8.77 -9.83 6.16
C ILE A 66 -9.01 -11.04 5.24
N GLY A 67 -9.58 -10.84 4.05
CA GLY A 67 -9.85 -11.92 3.09
C GLY A 67 -10.89 -12.95 3.55
N ASP A 68 -11.83 -12.57 4.40
CA ASP A 68 -12.83 -13.50 4.96
C ASP A 68 -14.06 -13.62 4.06
N ALA A 69 -14.49 -14.86 3.81
CA ALA A 69 -15.65 -15.21 2.99
C ALA A 69 -16.93 -14.40 3.28
N ARG A 70 -17.13 -13.97 4.53
CA ARG A 70 -18.32 -13.20 4.93
C ARG A 70 -18.35 -11.78 4.37
N SER A 71 -17.27 -11.27 3.81
CA SER A 71 -17.28 -9.98 3.10
C SER A 71 -17.91 -10.06 1.71
N LEU A 72 -18.11 -11.26 1.15
CA LEU A 72 -18.60 -11.44 -0.23
C LEU A 72 -19.87 -10.63 -0.54
N PRO A 73 -20.97 -10.65 0.26
CA PRO A 73 -22.19 -9.94 -0.09
C PRO A 73 -21.99 -8.43 -0.19
N MET A 74 -21.20 -7.88 0.75
CA MET A 74 -20.86 -6.46 0.79
C MET A 74 -20.00 -6.06 -0.42
N SER A 75 -19.02 -6.89 -0.78
CA SER A 75 -18.15 -6.64 -1.94
C SER A 75 -18.91 -6.72 -3.26
N LEU A 76 -19.84 -7.68 -3.42
CA LEU A 76 -20.69 -7.75 -4.61
C LEU A 76 -21.62 -6.54 -4.73
N SER A 77 -22.20 -6.08 -3.62
CA SER A 77 -23.01 -4.85 -3.60
C SER A 77 -22.18 -3.65 -4.04
N ALA A 78 -20.98 -3.50 -3.48
CA ALA A 78 -20.06 -2.41 -3.79
C ALA A 78 -19.63 -2.40 -5.27
N LEU A 79 -19.42 -3.57 -5.86
CA LEU A 79 -19.06 -3.73 -7.28
C LEU A 79 -20.15 -3.16 -8.20
N GLY A 80 -21.43 -3.38 -7.85
CA GLY A 80 -22.58 -2.89 -8.61
C GLY A 80 -22.84 -1.38 -8.52
N GLU A 81 -22.23 -0.67 -7.57
CA GLU A 81 -22.43 0.78 -7.39
C GLU A 81 -21.55 1.66 -8.30
N GLY A 82 -20.50 1.09 -8.89
CA GLY A 82 -19.57 1.82 -9.76
C GLY A 82 -18.57 2.74 -9.03
N GLY A 83 -17.75 3.44 -9.81
CA GLY A 83 -16.75 4.38 -9.33
C GLY A 83 -15.72 3.77 -8.38
N ASP A 84 -15.31 4.53 -7.35
CA ASP A 84 -14.25 4.10 -6.41
C ASP A 84 -14.64 2.90 -5.55
N LEU A 85 -15.93 2.79 -5.18
CA LEU A 85 -16.42 1.66 -4.40
C LEU A 85 -16.29 0.36 -5.19
N ALA A 86 -16.61 0.38 -6.49
CA ALA A 86 -16.48 -0.79 -7.35
C ALA A 86 -15.01 -1.20 -7.60
N VAL A 87 -14.09 -0.23 -7.73
CA VAL A 87 -12.66 -0.53 -7.81
C VAL A 87 -12.15 -1.18 -6.52
N ALA A 88 -12.50 -0.65 -5.35
CA ALA A 88 -12.14 -1.25 -4.06
C ALA A 88 -12.85 -2.60 -3.82
N ALA A 89 -14.05 -2.78 -4.38
CA ALA A 89 -14.76 -4.04 -4.35
C ALA A 89 -14.04 -5.11 -5.16
N ALA A 90 -13.54 -4.77 -6.35
CA ALA A 90 -12.76 -5.71 -7.18
C ALA A 90 -11.50 -6.20 -6.45
N THR A 91 -10.78 -5.32 -5.74
CA THR A 91 -9.61 -5.73 -4.93
C THR A 91 -10.02 -6.62 -3.75
N THR A 92 -11.15 -6.33 -3.12
CA THR A 92 -11.68 -7.15 -2.02
C THR A 92 -12.13 -8.54 -2.53
N LEU A 93 -12.82 -8.61 -3.67
CA LEU A 93 -13.24 -9.87 -4.29
C LEU A 93 -12.05 -10.73 -4.73
N ARG A 94 -10.96 -10.10 -5.19
CA ARG A 94 -9.72 -10.83 -5.46
C ARG A 94 -9.23 -11.59 -4.24
N ALA A 95 -9.24 -10.98 -3.06
CA ALA A 95 -8.81 -11.64 -1.82
C ALA A 95 -9.67 -12.86 -1.47
N LEU A 96 -10.84 -13.02 -2.10
CA LEU A 96 -11.74 -14.15 -1.93
C LEU A 96 -11.59 -15.24 -3.01
N LEU A 97 -10.75 -15.04 -4.03
CA LEU A 97 -10.49 -16.05 -5.06
C LEU A 97 -9.82 -17.30 -4.50
N ASP A 98 -9.03 -17.13 -3.43
CA ASP A 98 -8.39 -18.22 -2.68
C ASP A 98 -9.19 -18.63 -1.42
N ALA A 99 -10.44 -18.21 -1.30
CA ALA A 99 -11.26 -18.54 -0.13
C ALA A 99 -11.45 -20.07 -0.01
N PRO A 100 -11.36 -20.65 1.21
CA PRO A 100 -11.52 -22.10 1.40
C PRO A 100 -12.93 -22.60 1.10
N VAL A 101 -13.91 -21.68 1.01
CA VAL A 101 -15.29 -21.98 0.66
C VAL A 101 -15.44 -21.85 -0.86
N GLU A 102 -15.54 -22.97 -1.55
CA GLU A 102 -15.58 -23.03 -3.02
C GLU A 102 -16.65 -22.12 -3.63
N SER A 103 -17.87 -22.12 -3.06
CA SER A 103 -18.95 -21.26 -3.55
C SER A 103 -18.67 -19.77 -3.44
N VAL A 104 -17.79 -19.36 -2.52
CA VAL A 104 -17.36 -17.97 -2.36
C VAL A 104 -16.34 -17.62 -3.42
N ALA A 105 -15.32 -18.46 -3.61
CA ALA A 105 -14.31 -18.29 -4.65
C ALA A 105 -14.94 -18.24 -6.04
N THR A 106 -15.85 -19.16 -6.35
CA THR A 106 -16.59 -19.20 -7.63
C THR A 106 -17.41 -17.92 -7.84
N ARG A 107 -18.16 -17.46 -6.82
CA ARG A 107 -18.95 -16.24 -6.96
C ARG A 107 -18.10 -14.98 -7.11
N ALA A 108 -16.95 -14.92 -6.45
CA ALA A 108 -16.01 -13.82 -6.63
C ALA A 108 -15.43 -13.83 -8.05
N LEU A 109 -15.02 -15.00 -8.55
CA LEU A 109 -14.52 -15.21 -9.90
C LEU A 109 -15.56 -14.81 -10.96
N ASP A 110 -16.78 -15.33 -10.84
CA ASP A 110 -17.87 -15.04 -11.79
C ASP A 110 -18.18 -13.54 -11.85
N ALA A 111 -18.22 -12.87 -10.70
CA ALA A 111 -18.46 -11.43 -10.64
C ALA A 111 -17.33 -10.63 -11.30
N LEU A 112 -16.07 -10.98 -11.05
CA LEU A 112 -14.92 -10.32 -11.66
C LEU A 112 -14.88 -10.54 -13.18
N ILE A 113 -15.16 -11.76 -13.65
CA ILE A 113 -15.24 -12.07 -15.09
C ILE A 113 -16.37 -11.27 -15.74
N ALA A 114 -17.58 -11.31 -15.16
CA ALA A 114 -18.73 -10.59 -15.69
C ALA A 114 -18.45 -9.08 -15.80
N THR A 115 -17.86 -8.48 -14.75
CA THR A 115 -17.51 -7.06 -14.75
C THR A 115 -16.39 -6.72 -15.73
N ALA A 116 -15.37 -7.56 -15.88
CA ALA A 116 -14.30 -7.31 -16.85
C ALA A 116 -14.82 -7.33 -18.30
N LEU A 117 -15.71 -8.27 -18.61
CA LEU A 117 -16.24 -8.49 -19.96
C LEU A 117 -17.44 -7.62 -20.32
N ASP A 118 -18.12 -7.01 -19.35
CA ASP A 118 -19.26 -6.13 -19.60
C ASP A 118 -18.81 -4.77 -20.13
N SER A 119 -19.02 -4.53 -21.43
CA SER A 119 -18.68 -3.28 -22.11
C SER A 119 -19.49 -2.07 -21.63
N SER A 120 -20.60 -2.28 -20.91
CA SER A 120 -21.39 -1.19 -20.33
C SER A 120 -20.84 -0.70 -18.99
N THR A 121 -19.98 -1.48 -18.34
CA THR A 121 -19.31 -1.10 -17.10
C THR A 121 -18.23 -0.04 -17.36
N GLU A 122 -18.08 0.91 -16.45
CA GLU A 122 -17.05 1.94 -16.50
C GLU A 122 -15.63 1.35 -16.67
N ARG A 123 -14.85 1.88 -17.62
CA ARG A 123 -13.50 1.39 -17.98
C ARG A 123 -12.60 1.10 -16.78
N ARG A 124 -12.52 2.00 -15.80
CA ARG A 124 -11.68 1.82 -14.59
C ARG A 124 -12.10 0.61 -13.75
N VAL A 125 -13.39 0.31 -13.69
CA VAL A 125 -13.92 -0.84 -12.93
C VAL A 125 -13.64 -2.13 -13.70
N ARG A 126 -13.82 -2.11 -15.03
CA ARG A 126 -13.45 -3.23 -15.90
C ARG A 126 -11.96 -3.58 -15.79
N MET A 127 -11.09 -2.56 -15.81
CA MET A 127 -9.65 -2.72 -15.60
C MET A 127 -9.35 -3.32 -14.23
N ALA A 128 -9.92 -2.78 -13.16
CA ALA A 128 -9.71 -3.30 -11.81
C ALA A 128 -10.15 -4.77 -11.68
N ALA A 129 -11.26 -5.15 -12.34
CA ALA A 129 -11.71 -6.53 -12.38
C ALA A 129 -10.77 -7.43 -13.19
N PHE A 130 -10.31 -6.98 -14.36
CA PHE A 130 -9.32 -7.71 -15.17
C PHE A 130 -7.98 -7.88 -14.45
N GLU A 131 -7.51 -6.84 -13.76
CA GLU A 131 -6.31 -6.88 -12.91
C GLU A 131 -6.47 -7.86 -11.75
N ALA A 132 -7.65 -7.91 -11.12
CA ALA A 132 -7.94 -8.87 -10.06
C ALA A 132 -7.85 -10.33 -10.53
N LEU A 133 -8.15 -10.61 -11.80
CA LEU A 133 -8.08 -11.94 -12.38
C LEU A 133 -6.66 -12.37 -12.77
N GLN A 134 -5.67 -11.49 -12.69
CA GLN A 134 -4.31 -11.79 -13.13
C GLN A 134 -3.59 -12.84 -12.28
N ASP A 135 -4.01 -13.00 -11.03
CA ASP A 135 -3.49 -14.00 -10.09
C ASP A 135 -4.11 -15.39 -10.30
N MET A 136 -5.13 -15.52 -11.18
CA MET A 136 -5.77 -16.81 -11.48
C MET A 136 -4.85 -17.74 -12.30
N PRO A 137 -5.08 -19.07 -12.26
CA PRO A 137 -4.38 -20.01 -13.11
C PRO A 137 -4.39 -19.57 -14.58
N VAL A 138 -3.26 -19.78 -15.26
CA VAL A 138 -3.01 -19.31 -16.63
C VAL A 138 -4.16 -19.59 -17.60
N GLY A 139 -4.81 -20.76 -17.49
CA GLY A 139 -5.94 -21.10 -18.36
C GLY A 139 -7.19 -20.22 -18.21
N ILE A 140 -7.43 -19.66 -17.02
CA ILE A 140 -8.53 -18.70 -16.78
C ILE A 140 -8.12 -17.34 -17.32
N ARG A 141 -6.93 -16.87 -16.94
CA ARG A 141 -6.40 -15.57 -17.38
C ARG A 141 -6.36 -15.46 -18.90
N ASP A 142 -5.81 -16.47 -19.59
CA ASP A 142 -5.64 -16.45 -21.04
C ASP A 142 -6.99 -16.38 -21.77
N ARG A 143 -8.02 -17.04 -21.24
CA ARG A 143 -9.38 -16.98 -21.81
C ARG A 143 -10.01 -15.60 -21.65
N VAL A 144 -9.88 -14.99 -20.49
CA VAL A 144 -10.38 -13.61 -20.26
C VAL A 144 -9.59 -12.62 -21.11
N GLY A 145 -8.26 -12.77 -21.18
CA GLY A 145 -7.40 -11.94 -22.03
C GLY A 145 -7.73 -12.08 -23.52
N GLU A 146 -7.99 -13.29 -24.02
CA GLU A 146 -8.48 -13.52 -25.39
C GLU A 146 -9.78 -12.76 -25.66
N ALA A 147 -10.76 -12.89 -24.76
CA ALA A 147 -12.04 -12.20 -24.91
C ALA A 147 -11.86 -10.66 -24.98
N LEU A 148 -10.90 -10.10 -24.24
CA LEU A 148 -10.64 -8.67 -24.19
C LEU A 148 -9.69 -8.16 -25.30
N ARG A 149 -9.05 -9.03 -26.08
CA ARG A 149 -8.18 -8.60 -27.20
C ARG A 149 -8.94 -7.97 -28.36
N SER A 150 -10.23 -8.28 -28.47
CA SER A 150 -11.14 -7.65 -29.44
C SER A 150 -12.06 -6.61 -28.80
N ASP A 151 -11.72 -6.13 -27.59
CA ASP A 151 -12.54 -5.14 -26.89
C ASP A 151 -12.62 -3.82 -27.67
N ALA A 152 -13.77 -3.15 -27.58
CA ALA A 152 -13.99 -1.86 -28.22
C ALA A 152 -13.21 -0.71 -27.55
N ASP A 153 -12.84 -0.85 -26.26
CA ASP A 153 -12.02 0.13 -25.55
C ASP A 153 -10.53 -0.14 -25.81
N PRO A 154 -9.79 0.80 -26.43
CA PRO A 154 -8.36 0.61 -26.75
C PRO A 154 -7.47 0.40 -25.52
N GLY A 155 -7.84 0.94 -24.35
CA GLY A 155 -7.08 0.77 -23.12
C GLY A 155 -7.22 -0.63 -22.54
N ILE A 156 -8.42 -1.22 -22.63
CA ILE A 156 -8.68 -2.61 -22.27
C ILE A 156 -7.97 -3.55 -23.24
N GLN A 157 -8.08 -3.29 -24.55
CA GLN A 157 -7.39 -4.06 -25.58
C GLN A 157 -5.87 -4.09 -25.38
N ALA A 158 -5.25 -2.93 -25.12
CA ALA A 158 -3.81 -2.84 -24.86
C ALA A 158 -3.40 -3.66 -23.63
N SER A 159 -4.16 -3.53 -22.52
CA SER A 159 -3.92 -4.29 -21.29
C SER A 159 -4.02 -5.80 -21.51
N ALA A 160 -4.96 -6.25 -22.36
CA ALA A 160 -5.13 -7.66 -22.71
C ALA A 160 -4.04 -8.19 -23.65
N ALA A 161 -3.53 -7.34 -24.55
CA ALA A 161 -2.43 -7.68 -25.46
C ALA A 161 -1.06 -7.72 -24.75
N GLU A 162 -0.89 -6.98 -23.65
CA GLU A 162 0.30 -6.92 -22.81
C GLU A 162 0.54 -8.16 -21.93
N THR A 163 -0.10 -9.31 -22.21
CA THR A 163 0.26 -10.59 -21.55
C THR A 163 1.17 -11.48 -22.43
N PRO A 164 2.45 -11.13 -22.71
CA PRO A 164 3.40 -12.06 -23.31
C PRO A 164 4.09 -12.92 -22.23
N ARG A 165 4.81 -13.96 -22.67
CA ARG A 165 5.56 -14.96 -21.86
C ARG A 165 6.34 -14.40 -20.66
N ASP A 166 6.75 -13.14 -20.70
CA ASP A 166 7.43 -12.43 -19.60
C ASP A 166 6.52 -12.26 -18.38
N ALA A 167 5.21 -12.08 -18.56
CA ALA A 167 4.22 -12.07 -17.49
C ALA A 167 4.10 -13.44 -16.81
N ALA A 168 4.13 -14.53 -17.60
CA ALA A 168 4.11 -15.90 -17.06
C ALA A 168 5.39 -16.27 -16.31
N ALA A 169 6.55 -15.81 -16.79
CA ALA A 169 7.82 -15.95 -16.07
C ALA A 169 7.82 -15.13 -14.77
N ALA A 170 7.32 -13.89 -14.83
CA ALA A 170 7.13 -13.04 -13.66
C ALA A 170 6.14 -13.67 -12.65
N ASP A 171 5.10 -14.37 -13.10
CA ASP A 171 4.18 -15.10 -12.24
C ASP A 171 4.84 -16.23 -11.49
N ALA A 172 5.61 -17.06 -12.19
CA ALA A 172 6.30 -18.18 -11.55
C ALA A 172 7.23 -17.65 -10.44
N VAL A 173 8.00 -16.61 -10.75
CA VAL A 173 8.87 -15.93 -9.79
C VAL A 173 8.08 -15.34 -8.62
N TRP A 174 6.94 -14.69 -8.91
CA TRP A 174 6.08 -14.09 -7.90
C TRP A 174 5.50 -15.14 -6.95
N GLN A 175 4.96 -16.23 -7.47
CA GLN A 175 4.38 -17.32 -6.68
C GLN A 175 5.44 -18.03 -5.84
N ASP A 176 6.63 -18.28 -6.40
CA ASP A 176 7.75 -18.82 -5.64
C ASP A 176 8.17 -17.89 -4.50
N ALA A 177 8.25 -16.58 -4.78
CA ALA A 177 8.62 -15.58 -3.78
C ALA A 177 7.60 -15.50 -2.64
N ILE A 178 6.30 -15.56 -2.93
CA ILE A 178 5.23 -15.65 -1.92
C ILE A 178 5.36 -16.93 -1.09
N GLY A 179 5.75 -18.03 -1.73
CA GLY A 179 6.09 -19.29 -1.07
C GLY A 179 7.42 -19.29 -0.29
N GLY A 180 8.09 -18.15 -0.19
CA GLY A 180 9.36 -17.99 0.55
C GLY A 180 10.62 -18.34 -0.25
N ARG A 181 10.49 -18.70 -1.54
CA ARG A 181 11.61 -19.01 -2.43
C ARG A 181 11.95 -17.79 -3.29
N LEU A 182 12.84 -16.94 -2.79
CA LEU A 182 13.33 -15.79 -3.56
C LEU A 182 14.34 -16.24 -4.64
N PRO A 183 14.28 -15.69 -5.86
CA PRO A 183 15.23 -16.02 -6.92
C PRO A 183 16.65 -15.58 -6.56
N GLU A 184 17.66 -16.18 -7.21
CA GLU A 184 19.07 -15.81 -7.01
C GLU A 184 19.41 -14.44 -7.61
N ASP A 185 18.73 -14.03 -8.67
CA ASP A 185 18.89 -12.70 -9.27
C ASP A 185 17.79 -11.75 -8.76
N PRO A 186 18.16 -10.68 -8.02
CA PRO A 186 17.21 -9.67 -7.56
C PRO A 186 16.49 -8.96 -8.72
N ALA A 187 17.11 -8.84 -9.89
CA ALA A 187 16.49 -8.17 -11.04
C ALA A 187 15.23 -8.91 -11.52
N THR A 188 15.25 -10.25 -11.46
CA THR A 188 14.09 -11.09 -11.77
C THR A 188 12.93 -10.82 -10.83
N LEU A 189 13.18 -10.75 -9.50
CA LEU A 189 12.12 -10.42 -8.54
C LEU A 189 11.65 -8.97 -8.70
N ARG A 190 12.55 -8.02 -9.01
CA ARG A 190 12.17 -6.61 -9.23
C ARG A 190 11.14 -6.46 -10.34
N GLU A 191 11.32 -7.20 -11.43
CA GLU A 191 10.38 -7.17 -12.55
C GLU A 191 9.02 -7.81 -12.18
N ALA A 192 9.04 -8.94 -11.47
CA ALA A 192 7.82 -9.54 -10.93
C ALA A 192 7.08 -8.59 -9.97
N VAL A 193 7.80 -7.90 -9.08
CA VAL A 193 7.25 -6.87 -8.19
C VAL A 193 6.62 -5.73 -8.99
N ARG A 194 7.28 -5.24 -10.04
CA ARG A 194 6.74 -4.16 -10.89
C ARG A 194 5.37 -4.54 -11.48
N LEU A 195 5.24 -5.77 -11.95
CA LEU A 195 4.04 -6.28 -12.61
C LEU A 195 2.93 -6.65 -11.64
N ARG A 196 3.26 -7.23 -10.47
CA ARG A 196 2.26 -7.86 -9.59
C ARG A 196 1.96 -7.07 -8.32
N ALA A 197 2.90 -6.27 -7.81
CA ALA A 197 2.70 -5.57 -6.55
C ALA A 197 1.58 -4.50 -6.53
N PRO A 198 1.24 -3.79 -7.63
CA PRO A 198 0.10 -2.87 -7.64
C PRO A 198 -1.22 -3.58 -7.30
N ALA A 199 -1.36 -4.82 -7.77
CA ALA A 199 -2.51 -5.65 -7.48
C ALA A 199 -2.34 -6.34 -6.11
N ALA A 200 -1.33 -7.18 -5.92
CA ALA A 200 -1.20 -8.17 -4.83
C ALA A 200 -1.71 -7.81 -3.42
N PRO A 201 -2.26 -8.74 -2.61
CA PRO A 201 -2.73 -8.45 -1.25
C PRO A 201 -1.71 -7.73 -0.35
N LEU A 202 -2.16 -6.80 0.50
CA LEU A 202 -1.27 -6.00 1.37
C LEU A 202 -0.42 -6.87 2.31
N ILE A 203 -1.02 -7.92 2.88
CA ILE A 203 -0.31 -8.87 3.74
C ILE A 203 0.76 -9.65 2.98
N THR A 204 0.54 -9.94 1.71
CA THR A 204 1.50 -10.60 0.83
C THR A 204 2.70 -9.69 0.56
N LEU A 205 2.45 -8.41 0.28
CA LEU A 205 3.53 -7.42 0.14
C LEU A 205 4.35 -7.27 1.43
N GLN A 206 3.70 -7.25 2.59
CA GLN A 206 4.39 -7.19 3.87
C GLN A 206 5.33 -8.40 4.05
N LYS A 207 4.83 -9.62 3.81
CA LYS A 207 5.64 -10.85 3.88
C LYS A 207 6.84 -10.81 2.93
N LEU A 208 6.65 -10.27 1.72
CA LEU A 208 7.74 -10.10 0.76
C LEU A 208 8.77 -9.06 1.23
N VAL A 209 8.35 -7.96 1.87
CA VAL A 209 9.29 -7.00 2.49
C VAL A 209 10.16 -7.70 3.52
N ASP A 210 9.57 -8.52 4.40
CA ASP A 210 10.30 -9.25 5.45
C ASP A 210 11.26 -10.30 4.86
N ALA A 211 10.82 -11.04 3.85
CA ALA A 211 11.64 -12.03 3.15
C ALA A 211 12.84 -11.37 2.43
N VAL A 212 12.59 -10.28 1.69
CA VAL A 212 13.65 -9.54 0.98
C VAL A 212 14.61 -8.87 1.97
N ARG A 213 14.12 -8.34 3.10
CA ARG A 213 14.98 -7.81 4.17
C ARG A 213 15.93 -8.87 4.70
N SER A 214 15.42 -10.07 4.95
CA SER A 214 16.22 -11.20 5.47
C SER A 214 17.30 -11.61 4.46
N ARG A 215 16.93 -11.80 3.18
CA ARG A 215 17.88 -12.11 2.09
C ARG A 215 18.93 -11.02 1.85
N GLN A 216 18.56 -9.75 2.04
CA GLN A 216 19.52 -8.65 2.00
C GLN A 216 20.56 -8.77 3.12
N GLY A 217 20.15 -9.17 4.33
CA GLY A 217 21.05 -9.38 5.48
C GLY A 217 22.01 -10.55 5.32
N GLU A 218 21.62 -11.57 4.55
CA GLU A 218 22.47 -12.71 4.18
C GLU A 218 23.49 -12.38 3.07
N SER A 219 23.30 -11.27 2.36
CA SER A 219 24.14 -10.89 1.22
C SER A 219 25.47 -10.31 1.70
N THR A 220 26.57 -10.80 1.12
CA THR A 220 27.94 -10.41 1.53
C THR A 220 28.58 -9.32 0.67
N THR A 221 28.06 -9.08 -0.54
CA THR A 221 28.61 -8.08 -1.47
C THR A 221 27.73 -6.84 -1.55
N ARG A 222 28.36 -5.65 -1.60
CA ARG A 222 27.67 -4.36 -1.67
C ARG A 222 26.69 -4.29 -2.84
N THR A 223 27.11 -4.72 -4.03
CA THR A 223 26.26 -4.76 -5.23
C THR A 223 24.99 -5.58 -5.03
N ARG A 224 25.09 -6.73 -4.36
CA ARG A 224 23.94 -7.62 -4.10
C ARG A 224 23.03 -7.03 -3.02
N ILE A 225 23.61 -6.45 -1.96
CA ILE A 225 22.87 -5.70 -0.94
C ILE A 225 22.07 -4.57 -1.60
N ASP A 226 22.69 -3.78 -2.48
CA ASP A 226 22.04 -2.65 -3.15
C ASP A 226 20.95 -3.12 -4.13
N ALA A 227 21.15 -4.23 -4.83
CA ALA A 227 20.15 -4.83 -5.71
C ALA A 227 18.91 -5.32 -4.92
N TRP A 228 19.10 -6.01 -3.79
CA TRP A 228 17.99 -6.39 -2.91
C TRP A 228 17.31 -5.18 -2.25
N ARG A 229 18.09 -4.16 -1.90
CA ARG A 229 17.58 -2.88 -1.37
C ARG A 229 16.67 -2.20 -2.40
N GLN A 230 16.97 -2.26 -3.70
CA GLN A 230 16.08 -1.75 -4.75
C GLN A 230 14.74 -2.51 -4.80
N VAL A 231 14.76 -3.85 -4.69
CA VAL A 231 13.53 -4.66 -4.64
C VAL A 231 12.68 -4.29 -3.42
N ARG A 232 13.32 -4.19 -2.24
CA ARG A 232 12.62 -3.80 -1.00
C ARG A 232 11.99 -2.40 -1.12
N GLY A 233 12.70 -1.45 -1.72
CA GLY A 233 12.17 -0.11 -2.00
C GLY A 233 10.94 -0.14 -2.92
N ALA A 234 10.94 -0.96 -3.97
CA ALA A 234 9.80 -1.10 -4.87
C ALA A 234 8.56 -1.68 -4.17
N LEU A 235 8.74 -2.64 -3.26
CA LEU A 235 7.65 -3.18 -2.43
C LEU A 235 7.06 -2.10 -1.51
N HIS A 236 7.91 -1.30 -0.85
CA HIS A 236 7.45 -0.15 -0.05
C HIS A 236 6.67 0.87 -0.88
N GLN A 237 7.13 1.16 -2.10
CA GLN A 237 6.42 2.05 -3.00
C GLN A 237 5.04 1.49 -3.40
N ALA A 238 4.94 0.18 -3.68
CA ALA A 238 3.67 -0.46 -3.99
C ALA A 238 2.67 -0.45 -2.81
N LEU A 239 3.16 -0.63 -1.58
CA LEU A 239 2.37 -0.43 -0.36
C LEU A 239 1.90 1.03 -0.23
N ALA A 240 2.82 1.97 -0.48
CA ALA A 240 2.57 3.39 -0.34
C ALA A 240 1.54 3.93 -1.35
N LEU A 241 1.60 3.47 -2.61
CA LEU A 241 0.62 3.82 -3.64
C LEU A 241 -0.81 3.38 -3.27
N ARG A 242 -0.94 2.41 -2.37
CA ARG A 242 -2.21 1.94 -1.81
C ARG A 242 -2.48 2.48 -0.40
N GLY A 243 -1.77 3.55 -0.02
CA GLY A 243 -1.85 4.24 1.26
C GLY A 243 -1.48 3.39 2.47
N SER A 244 -0.85 2.22 2.30
CA SER A 244 -0.69 1.22 3.36
C SER A 244 0.52 1.51 4.24
N ARG A 245 0.29 1.65 5.55
CA ARG A 245 1.32 1.80 6.58
C ARG A 245 1.81 0.47 7.15
N VAL A 246 1.39 -0.68 6.60
CA VAL A 246 1.66 -2.01 7.18
C VAL A 246 3.16 -2.31 7.35
N ALA A 247 4.03 -1.71 6.52
CA ALA A 247 5.48 -1.87 6.59
C ALA A 247 6.21 -0.59 7.05
N VAL A 248 5.52 0.39 7.66
CA VAL A 248 6.15 1.66 8.09
C VAL A 248 7.28 1.44 9.10
N TYR A 249 7.20 0.35 9.88
CA TYR A 249 8.28 -0.07 10.78
C TYR A 249 9.54 -0.48 10.02
N ASP A 250 9.45 -1.28 8.96
CA ASP A 250 10.64 -1.58 8.15
C ASP A 250 11.19 -0.31 7.48
N LEU A 251 10.30 0.57 7.01
CA LEU A 251 10.66 1.83 6.39
C LEU A 251 11.46 2.73 7.35
N ARG A 252 10.99 2.94 8.58
CA ARG A 252 11.67 3.77 9.58
C ARG A 252 13.04 3.20 9.97
N GLU A 253 13.15 1.88 10.16
CA GLU A 253 14.43 1.24 10.50
C GLU A 253 15.42 1.38 9.33
N THR A 254 14.92 1.27 8.08
CA THR A 254 15.75 1.48 6.88
C THR A 254 16.39 2.87 6.84
N PHE A 255 15.67 3.92 7.22
CA PHE A 255 16.24 5.26 7.31
C PHE A 255 17.20 5.40 8.50
N ALA A 256 16.89 4.80 9.64
CA ALA A 256 17.74 4.87 10.82
C ALA A 256 19.13 4.26 10.56
N ASP A 257 19.16 3.18 9.78
CA ASP A 257 20.38 2.45 9.41
C ASP A 257 21.06 3.00 8.14
N ALA A 258 20.52 4.03 7.50
CA ALA A 258 21.01 4.53 6.22
C ALA A 258 22.32 5.32 6.39
N THR A 259 23.44 4.74 5.94
CA THR A 259 24.74 5.43 5.83
C THR A 259 25.01 5.97 4.43
N ASP A 260 24.24 5.52 3.43
CA ASP A 260 24.35 5.89 2.02
C ASP A 260 22.96 6.28 1.48
N PRO A 261 22.86 7.09 0.41
CA PRO A 261 21.58 7.43 -0.21
C PRO A 261 20.75 6.17 -0.54
N LEU A 262 19.49 6.17 -0.11
CA LEU A 262 18.56 5.06 -0.39
C LEU A 262 17.96 5.19 -1.78
N PRO A 263 17.49 4.07 -2.37
CA PRO A 263 16.68 4.10 -3.58
C PRO A 263 15.49 5.06 -3.44
N ALA A 264 15.20 5.82 -4.50
CA ALA A 264 14.13 6.83 -4.51
C ALA A 264 12.74 6.28 -4.13
N ALA A 265 12.51 4.99 -4.36
CA ALA A 265 11.28 4.30 -3.99
C ALA A 265 10.99 4.34 -2.47
N PHE A 266 12.02 4.27 -1.60
CA PHE A 266 11.83 4.43 -0.15
C PHE A 266 11.41 5.85 0.23
N LEU A 267 11.98 6.86 -0.43
CA LEU A 267 11.61 8.26 -0.20
C LEU A 267 10.19 8.56 -0.68
N ALA A 268 9.82 8.04 -1.84
CA ALA A 268 8.45 8.11 -2.35
C ALA A 268 7.47 7.43 -1.38
N ALA A 269 7.84 6.27 -0.84
CA ALA A 269 7.04 5.59 0.17
C ALA A 269 6.89 6.43 1.45
N ALA A 270 7.98 6.95 2.00
CA ALA A 270 7.95 7.80 3.20
C ALA A 270 7.13 9.08 2.99
N HIS A 271 7.25 9.68 1.81
CA HIS A 271 6.47 10.85 1.44
C HIS A 271 4.96 10.58 1.48
N VAL A 272 4.50 9.38 1.08
CA VAL A 272 3.07 9.05 1.04
C VAL A 272 2.56 8.47 2.37
N VAL A 273 3.28 7.52 2.98
CA VAL A 273 2.79 6.73 4.12
C VAL A 273 3.63 6.83 5.40
N GLY A 274 4.73 7.58 5.41
CA GLY A 274 5.52 7.78 6.64
C GLY A 274 4.67 8.36 7.79
N ASP A 275 5.04 8.11 9.03
CA ASP A 275 4.35 8.67 10.20
C ASP A 275 5.34 9.44 11.12
N GLU A 276 4.85 9.93 12.27
CA GLU A 276 5.69 10.65 13.24
C GLU A 276 6.95 9.87 13.63
N THR A 277 6.91 8.53 13.61
CA THR A 277 8.05 7.67 13.98
C THR A 277 9.17 7.69 12.95
N CYS A 278 8.92 8.16 11.73
CA CYS A 278 9.93 8.29 10.68
C CYS A 278 10.78 9.58 10.82
N LEU A 279 10.35 10.58 11.59
CA LEU A 279 11.02 11.90 11.62
C LEU A 279 12.46 11.84 12.15
N GLU A 280 12.69 11.13 13.24
CA GLU A 280 14.04 10.94 13.79
C GLU A 280 14.95 10.13 12.87
N PRO A 281 14.53 8.97 12.34
CA PRO A 281 15.27 8.24 11.31
C PRO A 281 15.62 9.07 10.07
N ILE A 282 14.68 9.88 9.55
CA ILE A 282 14.93 10.75 8.40
C ILE A 282 15.96 11.82 8.74
N ALA A 283 15.88 12.42 9.93
CA ALA A 283 16.88 13.39 10.40
C ALA A 283 18.26 12.75 10.56
N ALA A 284 18.33 11.53 11.11
CA ALA A 284 19.57 10.76 11.22
C ALA A 284 20.19 10.48 9.84
N ALA A 285 19.39 10.01 8.87
CA ALA A 285 19.82 9.77 7.50
C ALA A 285 20.28 11.04 6.77
N TRP A 286 19.65 12.18 7.10
CA TRP A 286 20.05 13.49 6.56
C TRP A 286 21.44 13.89 7.06
N THR A 287 21.71 13.69 8.36
CA THR A 287 23.01 13.98 8.99
C THR A 287 24.10 13.02 8.53
N ALA A 288 23.79 11.73 8.40
CA ALA A 288 24.76 10.69 8.02
C ALA A 288 25.30 10.87 6.59
N GLY A 289 24.51 11.43 5.67
CA GLY A 289 24.97 11.73 4.32
C GLY A 289 25.92 12.93 4.29
N GLY A 290 27.24 12.70 4.19
CA GLY A 290 28.28 13.74 4.11
C GLY A 290 29.12 13.70 2.81
N GLY A 291 29.20 14.84 2.10
CA GLY A 291 30.13 15.22 1.01
C GLY A 291 29.97 14.63 -0.42
N ALA A 292 29.01 15.08 -1.26
CA ALA A 292 29.06 15.10 -2.75
C ALA A 292 27.76 15.67 -3.41
N ASN A 293 27.79 16.01 -4.72
CA ASN A 293 26.66 16.59 -5.49
C ASN A 293 25.36 15.73 -5.48
N ASP A 294 25.45 14.40 -5.52
CA ASP A 294 24.28 13.49 -5.43
C ASP A 294 23.54 13.60 -4.08
N GLN A 295 24.22 14.12 -3.05
CA GLN A 295 23.64 14.27 -1.72
C GLN A 295 22.73 15.49 -1.60
N SER A 296 22.86 16.49 -2.47
CA SER A 296 21.92 17.62 -2.52
C SER A 296 20.52 17.14 -2.89
N ARG A 297 20.43 16.24 -3.88
CA ARG A 297 19.17 15.60 -4.27
C ARG A 297 18.64 14.70 -3.16
N TRP A 298 19.49 13.88 -2.55
CA TRP A 298 19.12 13.01 -1.41
C TRP A 298 18.56 13.81 -0.23
N ARG A 299 19.29 14.84 0.23
CA ARG A 299 18.86 15.72 1.34
C ARG A 299 17.57 16.47 1.00
N HIS A 300 17.42 16.92 -0.24
CA HIS A 300 16.18 17.56 -0.70
C HIS A 300 14.98 16.59 -0.65
N GLN A 301 15.17 15.35 -1.10
CA GLN A 301 14.11 14.34 -1.07
C GLN A 301 13.75 13.91 0.37
N LEU A 302 14.75 13.78 1.25
CA LEU A 302 14.51 13.58 2.70
C LEU A 302 13.71 14.74 3.28
N GLY A 303 14.05 15.99 2.92
CA GLY A 303 13.29 17.18 3.29
C GLY A 303 11.85 17.15 2.82
N ALA A 304 11.62 16.79 1.56
CA ALA A 304 10.27 16.68 1.00
C ALA A 304 9.44 15.57 1.68
N ALA A 305 10.04 14.44 2.05
CA ALA A 305 9.36 13.40 2.81
C ALA A 305 9.05 13.86 4.25
N TYR A 306 10.03 14.50 4.92
CA TYR A 306 9.87 15.04 6.27
C TYR A 306 8.72 16.06 6.34
N ASP A 307 8.71 17.04 5.43
CA ASP A 307 7.68 18.08 5.34
C ASP A 307 6.30 17.47 5.06
N ALA A 308 6.22 16.45 4.18
CA ALA A 308 4.97 15.77 3.89
C ALA A 308 4.41 15.05 5.12
N ILE A 309 5.27 14.37 5.89
CA ILE A 309 4.89 13.72 7.15
C ILE A 309 4.42 14.78 8.15
N VAL A 310 5.22 15.81 8.44
CA VAL A 310 4.85 16.86 9.41
C VAL A 310 3.50 17.49 9.07
N LYS A 311 3.26 17.77 7.79
CA LYS A 311 2.01 18.36 7.33
C LYS A 311 0.83 17.39 7.44
N ARG A 312 0.98 16.16 6.93
CA ARG A 312 -0.09 15.15 6.91
C ARG A 312 -0.49 14.72 8.31
N GLU A 313 0.50 14.43 9.15
CA GLU A 313 0.33 14.00 10.54
C GLU A 313 0.02 15.18 11.49
N LYS A 314 -0.05 16.42 10.97
CA LYS A 314 -0.33 17.66 11.74
C LYS A 314 0.58 17.84 12.96
N ILE A 315 1.85 17.50 12.80
CA ILE A 315 2.82 17.50 13.90
C ILE A 315 3.17 18.93 14.28
N SER A 316 2.81 19.31 15.52
CA SER A 316 3.10 20.65 16.01
C SER A 316 4.56 20.80 16.44
N PRO A 317 5.12 22.03 16.43
CA PRO A 317 6.47 22.31 16.96
C PRO A 317 6.68 21.89 18.42
N ARG A 318 5.60 21.65 19.17
CA ARG A 318 5.66 21.22 20.58
C ARG A 318 5.67 19.70 20.75
N SER A 319 5.50 18.94 19.66
CA SER A 319 5.49 17.47 19.66
C SER A 319 6.79 16.91 20.24
N ALA A 320 6.69 15.72 20.83
CA ALA A 320 7.85 15.04 21.38
C ALA A 320 8.83 14.64 20.28
N ALA A 321 8.35 14.20 19.11
CA ALA A 321 9.22 13.84 17.99
C ALA A 321 10.04 15.03 17.47
N LEU A 322 9.42 16.20 17.21
CA LEU A 322 10.18 17.36 16.75
C LEU A 322 11.19 17.85 17.79
N LYS A 323 10.84 17.82 19.09
CA LYS A 323 11.79 18.15 20.15
C LYS A 323 12.99 17.20 20.16
N ARG A 324 12.76 15.89 19.98
CA ARG A 324 13.84 14.90 19.91
C ARG A 324 14.72 15.13 18.68
N VAL A 325 14.12 15.41 17.52
CA VAL A 325 14.88 15.79 16.30
C VAL A 325 15.75 17.02 16.54
N THR A 326 15.19 18.11 17.07
CA THR A 326 15.94 19.34 17.36
C THR A 326 17.07 19.12 18.37
N THR A 327 16.84 18.27 19.38
CA THR A 327 17.85 18.00 20.41
C THR A 327 18.97 17.12 19.89
N ARG A 328 18.65 16.10 19.10
CA ARG A 328 19.59 15.05 18.69
C ARG A 328 20.28 15.34 17.35
N PHE A 329 19.64 16.12 16.49
CA PHE A 329 20.09 16.43 15.13
C PHE A 329 19.87 17.93 14.80
N PRO A 330 20.54 18.86 15.51
CA PRO A 330 20.25 20.29 15.41
C PRO A 330 20.44 20.86 13.99
N GLU A 331 21.49 20.47 13.27
CA GLU A 331 21.73 20.92 11.88
C GLU A 331 20.64 20.42 10.91
N ALA A 332 20.26 19.15 11.03
CA ALA A 332 19.16 18.59 10.23
C ALA A 332 17.85 19.29 10.58
N ALA A 333 17.58 19.54 11.86
CA ALA A 333 16.38 20.24 12.30
C ALA A 333 16.29 21.65 11.70
N GLU A 334 17.39 22.40 11.63
CA GLU A 334 17.42 23.73 11.01
C GLU A 334 17.14 23.67 9.51
N ALA A 335 17.80 22.76 8.79
CA ALA A 335 17.65 22.60 7.34
C ALA A 335 16.26 22.06 6.93
N LEU A 336 15.72 21.12 7.68
CA LEU A 336 14.40 20.53 7.43
C LEU A 336 13.28 21.52 7.78
N ASN A 337 13.42 22.31 8.86
CA ASN A 337 12.42 23.33 9.23
C ASN A 337 12.41 24.56 8.31
N THR A 338 13.52 24.90 7.65
CA THR A 338 13.57 26.04 6.70
C THR A 338 12.81 25.74 5.41
N THR A 339 12.85 24.51 4.92
CA THR A 339 12.11 24.05 3.72
C THR A 339 10.59 24.20 3.89
N SER A 340 10.09 23.93 5.09
CA SER A 340 8.69 24.15 5.50
C SER A 340 8.22 25.62 5.47
N ARG A 341 9.13 26.61 5.59
CA ARG A 341 8.79 28.05 5.66
C ARG A 341 8.76 28.76 4.31
N THR A 342 9.35 28.17 3.26
CA THR A 342 9.50 28.79 1.93
C THR A 342 8.26 28.72 1.03
N ARG A 343 7.14 28.14 1.47
CA ARG A 343 5.88 28.18 0.70
C ARG A 343 5.11 29.47 1.02
N PRO A 344 4.98 30.44 0.09
CA PRO A 344 4.28 31.69 0.39
C PRO A 344 2.81 31.38 0.66
N ARG A 345 2.30 31.85 1.80
CA ARG A 345 0.86 31.90 2.07
C ARG A 345 0.19 32.68 0.92
N PRO A 346 -0.86 32.15 0.25
CA PRO A 346 -1.62 32.97 -0.68
C PRO A 346 -2.18 34.15 0.11
N LYS A 347 -1.77 35.37 -0.27
CA LYS A 347 -2.35 36.59 0.28
C LYS A 347 -3.83 36.56 -0.04
N THR A 348 -4.66 36.38 0.99
CA THR A 348 -6.08 36.71 0.94
C THR A 348 -6.18 38.15 0.44
N ARG A 349 -6.59 38.32 -0.82
CA ARG A 349 -7.01 39.62 -1.33
C ARG A 349 -8.21 40.04 -0.50
N GLY A 350 -7.99 41.00 0.38
CA GLY A 350 -9.07 41.69 1.07
C GLY A 350 -9.99 42.30 0.01
N ARG A 351 -11.28 42.01 0.14
CA ARG A 351 -12.33 42.80 -0.49
C ARG A 351 -12.40 44.14 0.25
N THR A 352 -12.07 45.21 -0.45
CA THR A 352 -12.74 46.50 -0.34
C THR A 352 -12.90 47.03 -1.75
#